data_AF-A4XHG0-F1
#
_entry.id   AF-A4XHG0-F1
#
_cell.length_a   1.000
_cell.length_b   1.000
_cell.length_c   1.000
_cell.angle_alpha   90.00
_cell.angle_beta   90.00
_cell.angle_gamma   90.00
#
_symmetry.space_group_name_H-M   'P 1'
#
loop_
_entity.id
_entity.type
_entity.pdbx_description
1 polymer ?
#
loop_
_entity_poly.entity_id
_entity_poly.type
_entity_poly.pdbx_seq_one_letter_code
_entity_poly.pdbx_strand_id
1 'polypeptide(L)'
;MKKIHLVILAILILVFVFITITKGSFSITLWRAGFSSANIQTLARSFDDNGNEIKIIKTNSKKNDIVLVYLVKNKFGFWKVGYFTPSSSNKLAVIGWMRWSAVRRFKADEDPLFEAEYHKIYYGNNAIKRIEFLPGQIPENVAVSIWQAGKEYYIHLVCFGTGDASPLNSINIHSLLLKNKCLAN
;
A
#
# COMPACT_ATOMS: atom_id res chain seq x y z
N MET A 1 -42.80 -30.05 -5.18
CA MET A 1 -41.44 -30.49 -5.59
C MET A 1 -40.86 -29.67 -6.75
N LYS A 2 -41.53 -29.51 -7.91
CA LYS A 2 -40.98 -28.76 -9.07
C LYS A 2 -40.56 -27.30 -8.77
N LYS A 3 -41.31 -26.58 -7.92
CA LYS A 3 -40.98 -25.19 -7.54
C LYS A 3 -39.72 -25.08 -6.65
N ILE A 4 -39.44 -26.11 -5.84
CA ILE A 4 -38.26 -26.12 -4.94
C ILE A 4 -36.98 -26.26 -5.76
N HIS A 5 -36.95 -27.11 -6.79
CA HIS A 5 -35.80 -27.25 -7.69
C HIS A 5 -35.50 -25.95 -8.45
N LEU A 6 -36.53 -25.21 -8.87
CA LEU A 6 -36.38 -23.89 -9.50
C LEU A 6 -35.78 -22.86 -8.54
N VAL A 7 -36.21 -22.85 -7.28
CA VAL A 7 -35.64 -21.97 -6.24
C VAL A 7 -34.19 -22.32 -5.95
N ILE A 8 -33.87 -23.61 -5.80
CA ILE A 8 -32.49 -24.08 -5.58
C ILE A 8 -31.60 -23.69 -6.76
N LEU A 9 -32.07 -23.90 -7.99
CA LEU A 9 -31.33 -23.53 -9.20
C LEU A 9 -31.07 -22.03 -9.27
N ALA A 10 -32.07 -21.20 -8.95
CA ALA A 10 -31.89 -19.75 -8.91
C ALA A 10 -30.85 -19.31 -7.88
N ILE A 11 -30.85 -19.92 -6.68
CA ILE A 11 -29.83 -19.65 -5.65
C ILE A 11 -28.44 -20.04 -6.14
N LEU A 12 -28.29 -21.22 -6.77
CA LEU A 12 -27.01 -21.66 -7.31
C LEU A 12 -26.46 -20.71 -8.39
N ILE A 13 -27.32 -20.24 -9.29
CA ILE A 13 -26.94 -19.24 -10.30
C ILE A 13 -26.47 -17.95 -9.63
N LEU A 14 -27.21 -17.46 -8.63
CA LEU A 14 -26.86 -16.23 -7.93
C LEU A 14 -25.52 -16.36 -7.19
N VAL A 15 -25.29 -17.50 -6.52
CA VAL A 15 -24.01 -17.82 -5.87
C VAL A 15 -22.87 -17.88 -6.88
N PHE A 16 -23.07 -18.53 -8.03
CA PHE A 16 -22.06 -18.61 -9.08
C PHE A 16 -21.70 -17.23 -9.65
N VAL A 17 -22.71 -16.39 -9.92
CA VAL A 17 -22.51 -15.01 -10.36
C VAL A 17 -21.75 -14.23 -9.29
N PHE A 18 -22.12 -14.36 -8.02
CA PHE A 18 -21.45 -13.70 -6.91
C PHE A 18 -19.97 -14.09 -6.78
N ILE A 19 -19.64 -15.38 -6.89
CA ILE A 19 -18.26 -15.88 -6.87
C ILE A 19 -17.45 -15.34 -8.06
N THR A 20 -18.07 -15.26 -9.24
CA THR A 20 -17.41 -14.76 -10.45
C THR A 20 -17.06 -13.27 -10.31
N ILE A 21 -18.00 -12.45 -9.83
CA ILE A 21 -17.77 -11.02 -9.63
C ILE A 21 -16.74 -10.78 -8.52
N THR A 22 -16.81 -11.52 -7.40
CA THR A 22 -15.84 -11.36 -6.31
C THR A 22 -14.41 -11.70 -6.75
N LYS A 23 -14.21 -12.75 -7.56
CA LYS A 23 -12.91 -13.07 -8.16
C LYS A 23 -12.40 -11.97 -9.10
N GLY A 24 -13.28 -11.39 -9.92
CA GLY A 24 -12.94 -10.29 -10.83
C GLY A 24 -12.86 -8.90 -10.18
N SER A 25 -13.24 -8.78 -8.91
CA SER A 25 -13.46 -7.49 -8.25
C SER A 25 -12.22 -6.61 -8.22
N PHE A 26 -11.03 -7.19 -8.13
CA PHE A 26 -9.77 -6.44 -8.15
C PHE A 26 -9.59 -5.67 -9.46
N SER A 27 -9.69 -6.35 -10.61
CA SER A 27 -9.55 -5.73 -11.93
C SER A 27 -10.68 -4.74 -12.22
N ILE A 28 -11.91 -5.08 -11.82
CA ILE A 28 -13.06 -4.18 -11.96
C ILE A 28 -12.83 -2.89 -11.17
N THR A 29 -12.35 -2.98 -9.94
CA THR A 29 -12.10 -1.82 -9.08
C THR A 29 -11.01 -0.92 -9.65
N LEU A 30 -9.93 -1.48 -10.18
CA LEU A 30 -8.88 -0.70 -10.84
C LEU A 30 -9.38 -0.01 -12.10
N TRP A 31 -10.08 -0.73 -12.96
CA TRP A 31 -10.66 -0.18 -14.19
C TRP A 31 -11.64 0.96 -13.88
N ARG A 32 -12.54 0.77 -12.90
CA ARG A 32 -13.47 1.82 -12.44
C ARG A 32 -12.76 3.05 -11.88
N ALA A 33 -11.59 2.87 -11.27
CA ALA A 33 -10.76 3.96 -10.76
C ALA A 33 -9.86 4.60 -11.84
N GLY A 34 -9.91 4.12 -13.10
CA GLY A 34 -9.13 4.67 -14.21
C GLY A 34 -7.67 4.19 -14.25
N PHE A 35 -7.36 3.09 -13.56
CA PHE A 35 -6.03 2.48 -13.53
C PHE A 35 -5.93 1.26 -14.45
N SER A 36 -4.72 0.98 -14.91
CA SER A 36 -4.46 -0.24 -15.68
C SER A 36 -4.53 -1.48 -14.81
N SER A 37 -5.19 -2.51 -15.36
CA SER A 37 -5.19 -3.86 -14.78
C SER A 37 -4.03 -4.73 -15.28
N ALA A 38 -3.26 -4.27 -16.28
CA ALA A 38 -2.24 -5.08 -16.95
C ALA A 38 -0.82 -4.88 -16.40
N ASN A 39 -0.49 -3.67 -15.94
CA ASN A 39 0.83 -3.33 -15.39
C ASN A 39 0.72 -3.19 -13.88
N ILE A 40 0.71 -4.31 -13.15
CA ILE A 40 0.53 -4.32 -11.70
C ILE A 40 1.72 -4.99 -11.03
N GLN A 41 2.32 -4.28 -10.09
CA GLN A 41 3.26 -4.87 -9.13
C GLN A 41 2.69 -4.73 -7.74
N THR A 42 2.58 -5.84 -7.00
CA THR A 42 2.25 -5.77 -5.57
C THR A 42 3.50 -5.38 -4.79
N LEU A 43 3.45 -4.28 -4.05
CA LEU A 43 4.55 -3.77 -3.25
C LEU A 43 4.44 -4.21 -1.79
N ALA A 44 3.22 -4.23 -1.25
CA ALA A 44 2.96 -4.71 0.11
C ALA A 44 1.58 -5.37 0.22
N ARG A 45 1.47 -6.29 1.17
CA ARG A 45 0.21 -6.90 1.63
C ARG A 45 0.18 -6.86 3.15
N SER A 46 -0.95 -6.50 3.73
CA SER A 46 -1.14 -6.47 5.18
C SER A 46 -2.63 -6.56 5.51
N PHE A 47 -3.00 -6.23 6.73
CA PHE A 47 -4.38 -6.05 7.18
C PHE A 47 -4.54 -4.68 7.86
N ASP A 48 -5.70 -4.06 7.69
CA ASP A 48 -6.08 -2.86 8.45
C ASP A 48 -6.54 -3.23 9.88
N ASP A 49 -6.82 -2.21 10.69
CA ASP A 49 -7.24 -2.39 12.09
C ASP A 49 -8.62 -3.08 12.22
N ASN A 50 -9.39 -3.15 11.13
CA ASN A 50 -10.67 -3.88 11.06
C ASN A 50 -10.50 -5.34 10.59
N GLY A 51 -9.26 -5.79 10.37
CA GLY A 51 -8.95 -7.11 9.84
C GLY A 51 -9.22 -7.28 8.34
N ASN A 52 -9.42 -6.20 7.60
CA ASN A 52 -9.59 -6.24 6.15
C ASN A 52 -8.23 -6.39 5.46
N GLU A 53 -8.13 -7.25 4.45
CA GLU A 53 -6.92 -7.40 3.64
C GLU A 53 -6.62 -6.08 2.92
N ILE A 54 -5.38 -5.59 3.05
CA ILE A 54 -4.90 -4.41 2.33
C ILE A 54 -3.81 -4.78 1.33
N LYS A 55 -3.81 -4.09 0.20
CA LYS A 55 -2.77 -4.19 -0.84
C LYS A 55 -2.27 -2.81 -1.23
N ILE A 56 -0.95 -2.69 -1.28
CA ILE A 56 -0.29 -1.56 -1.92
C ILE A 56 0.26 -2.04 -3.24
N ILE A 57 -0.16 -1.40 -4.33
CA ILE A 57 0.30 -1.76 -5.67
C ILE A 57 0.91 -0.57 -6.37
N LYS A 58 1.82 -0.85 -7.31
CA LYS A 58 2.17 0.07 -8.40
C LYS A 58 1.38 -0.30 -9.64
N THR A 59 0.83 0.70 -10.30
CA THR A 59 0.17 0.63 -11.60
C THR A 59 0.44 1.92 -12.38
N ASN A 60 -0.26 2.12 -13.50
CA ASN A 60 -0.28 3.35 -14.28
C ASN A 60 -1.71 3.78 -14.59
N SER A 61 -1.85 4.99 -15.11
CA SER A 61 -3.10 5.58 -15.59
C SER A 61 -2.87 6.22 -16.95
N LYS A 62 -3.91 6.72 -17.62
CA LYS A 62 -3.76 7.47 -18.87
C LYS A 62 -2.88 8.72 -18.75
N LYS A 63 -2.75 9.29 -17.54
CA LYS A 63 -2.03 10.55 -17.30
C LYS A 63 -0.67 10.38 -16.61
N ASN A 64 -0.45 9.26 -15.93
CA ASN A 64 0.71 9.06 -15.07
C ASN A 64 1.27 7.66 -15.27
N ASP A 65 2.57 7.57 -15.56
CA ASP A 65 3.29 6.32 -15.79
C ASP A 65 3.45 5.48 -14.52
N ILE A 66 3.45 6.14 -13.36
CA ILE A 66 3.55 5.49 -12.05
C ILE A 66 2.45 6.05 -11.15
N VAL A 67 1.62 5.15 -10.63
CA VAL A 67 0.62 5.44 -9.60
C VAL A 67 0.71 4.36 -8.53
N LEU A 68 0.82 4.78 -7.27
CA LEU A 68 0.70 3.88 -6.13
C LEU A 68 -0.74 3.90 -5.63
N VAL A 69 -1.31 2.72 -5.38
CA VAL A 69 -2.73 2.59 -5.00
C VAL A 69 -2.83 1.76 -3.72
N TYR A 70 -3.55 2.31 -2.74
CA TYR A 70 -3.96 1.63 -1.52
C TYR A 70 -5.34 1.00 -1.74
N LEU A 71 -5.42 -0.32 -1.62
CA LEU A 71 -6.62 -1.11 -1.83
C LEU A 71 -7.01 -1.84 -0.55
N VAL A 72 -8.31 -1.84 -0.24
CA VAL A 72 -8.89 -2.57 0.90
C VAL A 72 -9.90 -3.57 0.37
N LYS A 73 -9.86 -4.79 0.90
CA LYS A 73 -10.84 -5.82 0.61
C LYS A 73 -11.87 -5.90 1.72
N ASN A 74 -13.13 -5.73 1.40
CA ASN A 74 -14.19 -5.86 2.39
C ASN A 74 -14.42 -7.33 2.79
N LYS A 75 -15.22 -7.54 3.84
CA LYS A 75 -15.60 -8.87 4.37
C LYS A 75 -16.29 -9.79 3.34
N PHE A 76 -16.86 -9.23 2.27
CA PHE A 76 -17.49 -9.98 1.18
C PHE A 76 -16.51 -10.32 0.04
N GLY A 77 -15.25 -9.95 0.17
CA GLY A 77 -14.19 -10.26 -0.79
C GLY A 77 -14.03 -9.27 -1.94
N PHE A 78 -14.74 -8.13 -1.91
CA PHE A 78 -14.63 -7.09 -2.94
C PHE A 78 -13.54 -6.09 -2.59
N TRP A 79 -12.72 -5.76 -3.58
CA TRP A 79 -11.70 -4.70 -3.48
C TRP A 79 -12.30 -3.31 -3.66
N LYS A 80 -11.78 -2.33 -2.93
CA LYS A 80 -12.05 -0.90 -3.08
C LYS A 80 -10.73 -0.13 -3.05
N VAL A 81 -10.62 0.91 -3.88
CA VAL A 81 -9.54 1.90 -3.76
C VAL A 81 -9.83 2.78 -2.55
N GLY A 82 -8.91 2.81 -1.59
CA GLY A 82 -8.96 3.77 -0.48
C GLY A 82 -8.46 5.14 -0.95
N TYR A 83 -7.21 5.20 -1.37
CA TYR A 83 -6.57 6.38 -1.93
C TYR A 83 -5.43 5.97 -2.85
N PHE A 84 -4.89 6.94 -3.60
CA PHE A 84 -3.79 6.71 -4.52
C PHE A 84 -2.90 7.96 -4.59
N THR A 85 -1.65 7.76 -4.99
CA THR A 85 -0.70 8.85 -5.22
C THR A 85 -0.01 8.64 -6.57
N PRO A 86 -0.17 9.57 -7.53
CA PRO A 86 0.64 9.55 -8.74
C PRO A 86 2.11 9.90 -8.44
N SER A 87 3.02 9.57 -9.34
CA SER A 87 4.38 10.11 -9.28
C SER A 87 4.38 11.63 -9.35
N SER A 88 5.20 12.25 -8.52
CA SER A 88 5.51 13.68 -8.59
C SER A 88 6.35 14.01 -9.84
N SER A 89 6.59 15.30 -10.08
CA SER A 89 7.50 15.80 -11.14
C SER A 89 8.87 15.12 -11.12
N ASN A 90 9.31 14.65 -9.96
CA ASN A 90 10.61 14.05 -9.75
C ASN A 90 10.62 12.52 -10.01
N LYS A 91 9.59 12.00 -10.69
CA LYS A 91 9.38 10.57 -11.01
C LYS A 91 9.34 9.64 -9.79
N LEU A 92 9.09 10.21 -8.61
CA LEU A 92 8.95 9.49 -7.35
C LEU A 92 7.49 9.53 -6.92
N ALA A 93 6.88 8.36 -6.79
CA ALA A 93 5.56 8.20 -6.20
C ALA A 93 5.70 7.77 -4.73
N VAL A 94 4.82 8.27 -3.86
CA VAL A 94 4.90 8.01 -2.42
C VAL A 94 3.53 7.67 -1.87
N ILE A 95 3.43 6.56 -1.13
CA ILE A 95 2.21 6.20 -0.43
C ILE A 95 2.55 5.75 0.98
N GLY A 96 1.80 6.22 1.96
CA GLY A 96 1.96 5.83 3.35
C GLY A 96 0.63 5.38 3.94
N TRP A 97 0.70 4.52 4.96
CA TRP A 97 -0.44 4.08 5.75
C TRP A 97 0.01 3.83 7.19
N MET A 98 -0.96 3.73 8.09
CA MET A 98 -0.76 3.47 9.51
C MET A 98 -1.62 2.29 9.90
N ARG A 99 -1.18 1.52 10.89
CA ARG A 99 -2.00 0.57 11.64
C ARG A 99 -1.73 0.69 13.12
N TRP A 100 -2.74 0.47 13.95
CA TRP A 100 -2.56 0.37 15.40
C TRP A 100 -1.87 -0.96 15.73
N SER A 101 -0.80 -0.89 16.53
CA SER A 101 0.00 -2.06 16.86
C SER A 101 -0.19 -2.50 18.31
N ALA A 102 -0.19 -1.56 19.26
CA ALA A 102 -0.26 -1.91 20.66
C ALA A 102 -0.94 -0.82 21.49
N VAL A 103 -1.52 -1.26 22.61
CA VAL A 103 -1.93 -0.39 23.71
C VAL A 103 -1.08 -0.76 24.90
N ARG A 104 -0.27 0.17 25.39
CA ARG A 104 0.59 -0.02 26.56
C ARG A 104 0.02 0.74 27.74
N ARG A 105 -0.09 0.08 28.88
CA ARG A 105 -0.49 0.70 30.14
C ARG A 105 0.44 0.19 31.24
N PHE A 106 1.21 1.10 31.85
CA PHE A 106 2.20 0.73 32.86
C PHE A 106 1.59 0.67 34.27
N LYS A 107 0.55 1.46 34.55
CA LYS A 107 -0.23 1.41 35.81
C LYS A 107 -1.73 1.58 35.59
N ALA A 108 -2.53 1.10 36.54
CA ALA A 108 -3.99 1.10 36.48
C ALA A 108 -4.66 2.48 36.62
N ASP A 109 -3.90 3.51 36.96
CA ASP A 109 -4.31 4.92 37.10
C ASP A 109 -3.75 5.82 35.98
N GLU A 110 -2.86 5.30 35.13
CA GLU A 110 -2.29 6.03 34.00
C GLU A 110 -3.13 5.86 32.73
N ASP A 111 -3.06 6.88 31.87
CA ASP A 111 -3.66 6.85 30.54
C ASP A 111 -2.95 5.82 29.64
N PRO A 112 -3.70 5.06 28.82
CA PRO A 112 -3.11 4.12 27.88
C PRO A 112 -2.34 4.85 26.77
N LEU A 113 -1.13 4.36 26.48
CA LEU A 113 -0.34 4.79 25.33
C LEU A 113 -0.67 3.92 24.12
N PHE A 114 -1.13 4.56 23.06
CA PHE A 114 -1.41 3.91 21.78
C PHE A 114 -0.18 4.02 20.88
N GLU A 115 0.31 2.86 20.45
CA GLU A 115 1.44 2.73 19.55
C GLU A 115 0.95 2.32 18.17
N ALA A 116 1.35 3.08 17.16
CA ALA A 116 1.04 2.83 15.77
C ALA A 116 2.29 2.41 15.00
N GLU A 117 2.10 1.50 14.05
CA GLU A 117 3.09 1.17 13.05
C GLU A 117 2.81 2.01 11.79
N TYR A 118 3.79 2.83 11.42
CA TYR A 118 3.73 3.66 10.25
C TYR A 118 4.52 3.03 9.12
N HIS A 119 3.95 3.10 7.92
CA HIS A 119 4.57 2.61 6.71
C HIS A 119 4.61 3.70 5.66
N LYS A 120 5.69 3.73 4.88
CA LYS A 120 5.82 4.63 3.73
C LYS A 120 6.61 3.96 2.62
N ILE A 121 6.02 3.84 1.44
CA ILE A 121 6.64 3.28 0.25
C ILE A 121 6.93 4.41 -0.72
N TYR A 122 8.17 4.44 -1.20
CA TYR A 122 8.66 5.32 -2.25
C TYR A 122 8.97 4.47 -3.47
N TYR A 123 8.49 4.87 -4.64
CA TYR A 123 8.68 4.12 -5.89
C TYR A 123 9.20 5.02 -7.00
N GLY A 124 10.25 4.60 -7.68
CA GLY A 124 10.82 5.32 -8.81
C GLY A 124 11.41 4.41 -9.88
N ASN A 125 11.68 4.99 -11.05
CA ASN A 125 12.24 4.29 -12.21
C ASN A 125 13.47 4.98 -12.83
N ASN A 126 14.16 5.80 -12.04
CA ASN A 126 15.27 6.65 -12.45
C ASN A 126 16.57 6.41 -11.66
N ALA A 127 16.75 5.22 -11.06
CA ALA A 127 18.01 4.90 -10.39
C ALA A 127 19.15 4.76 -11.41
N ILE A 128 20.30 5.36 -11.09
CA ILE A 128 21.54 5.27 -11.91
C ILE A 128 22.59 4.35 -11.31
N LYS A 129 22.46 4.04 -10.02
CA LYS A 129 23.29 3.07 -9.30
C LYS A 129 22.45 2.36 -8.24
N ARG A 130 23.07 1.41 -7.53
CA ARG A 130 22.46 0.76 -6.37
C ARG A 130 22.06 1.80 -5.33
N ILE A 131 20.83 1.69 -4.82
CA ILE A 131 20.34 2.53 -3.73
C ILE A 131 20.96 2.07 -2.42
N GLU A 132 21.58 3.01 -1.74
CA GLU A 132 22.25 2.81 -0.46
C GLU A 132 22.07 4.05 0.42
N PHE A 133 21.95 3.83 1.72
CA PHE A 133 21.91 4.88 2.73
C PHE A 133 23.17 4.78 3.59
N LEU A 134 23.81 5.92 3.81
CA LEU A 134 24.95 6.01 4.73
C LEU A 134 24.46 6.00 6.18
N PRO A 135 25.28 5.53 7.13
CA PRO A 135 24.96 5.60 8.55
C PRO A 135 24.52 7.01 8.97
N GLY A 136 23.46 7.10 9.78
CA GLY A 136 22.89 8.36 10.28
C GLY A 136 22.00 9.12 9.29
N GLN A 137 21.82 8.66 8.04
CA GLN A 137 20.89 9.31 7.10
C GLN A 137 19.43 8.92 7.32
N ILE A 138 19.22 7.70 7.82
CA ILE A 138 17.91 7.21 8.24
C ILE A 138 17.96 7.10 9.77
N PRO A 139 16.93 7.57 10.49
CA PRO A 139 16.85 7.41 11.94
C PRO A 139 16.94 5.93 12.36
N GLU A 140 17.60 5.66 13.49
CA GLU A 140 17.88 4.28 13.94
C GLU A 140 16.60 3.48 14.27
N ASN A 141 15.51 4.16 14.61
CA ASN A 141 14.21 3.55 14.89
C ASN A 141 13.37 3.23 13.63
N VAL A 142 13.94 3.38 12.43
CA VAL A 142 13.26 3.14 11.15
C VAL A 142 13.88 1.95 10.44
N ALA A 143 13.08 0.91 10.24
CA ALA A 143 13.42 -0.22 9.39
C ALA A 143 13.27 0.17 7.92
N VAL A 144 14.24 -0.22 7.10
CA VAL A 144 14.28 0.09 5.66
C VAL A 144 14.40 -1.21 4.87
N SER A 145 13.49 -1.41 3.93
CA SER A 145 13.58 -2.46 2.91
C SER A 145 13.72 -1.81 1.54
N ILE A 146 14.68 -2.27 0.75
CA ILE A 146 14.95 -1.76 -0.59
C ILE A 146 14.87 -2.92 -1.57
N TRP A 147 14.05 -2.75 -2.60
CA TRP A 147 14.07 -3.60 -3.77
C TRP A 147 14.46 -2.76 -4.98
N GLN A 148 15.32 -3.30 -5.83
CA GLN A 148 15.78 -2.63 -7.03
C GLN A 148 16.03 -3.64 -8.16
N ALA A 149 15.55 -3.30 -9.35
CA ALA A 149 15.81 -4.02 -10.59
C ALA A 149 16.17 -3.00 -11.70
N GLY A 150 17.47 -2.90 -12.01
CA GLY A 150 17.98 -1.88 -12.94
C GLY A 150 17.68 -0.46 -12.44
N LYS A 151 16.95 0.32 -13.24
CA LYS A 151 16.55 1.69 -12.91
C LYS A 151 15.31 1.77 -12.01
N GLU A 152 14.56 0.67 -11.90
CA GLU A 152 13.32 0.59 -11.12
C GLU A 152 13.58 0.15 -9.69
N TYR A 153 12.93 0.80 -8.74
CA TYR A 153 13.12 0.54 -7.32
C TYR A 153 11.89 0.88 -6.50
N TYR A 154 11.79 0.25 -5.33
CA TYR A 154 10.97 0.75 -4.25
C TYR A 154 11.71 0.68 -2.91
N ILE A 155 11.40 1.64 -2.04
CA ILE A 155 11.94 1.75 -0.69
C ILE A 155 10.76 1.77 0.26
N HIS A 156 10.71 0.79 1.17
CA HIS A 156 9.70 0.68 2.20
C HIS A 156 10.30 1.03 3.54
N LEU A 157 9.78 2.09 4.17
CA LEU A 157 10.12 2.50 5.51
C LEU A 157 9.03 2.04 6.48
N VAL A 158 9.45 1.52 7.63
CA VAL A 158 8.57 1.10 8.72
C VAL A 158 9.12 1.63 10.04
N CYS A 159 8.28 2.22 10.88
CA CYS A 159 8.65 2.57 12.25
C CYS A 159 7.45 2.50 13.17
N PHE A 160 7.72 2.35 14.47
CA PHE A 160 6.71 2.46 15.52
C PHE A 160 6.80 3.84 16.18
N GLY A 161 5.65 4.39 16.55
CA GLY A 161 5.58 5.69 17.21
C GLY A 161 4.28 5.88 17.96
N THR A 162 4.26 6.88 18.84
CA THR A 162 3.09 7.33 19.59
C THR A 162 2.58 8.65 19.03
N GLY A 163 1.26 8.83 19.01
CA GLY A 163 0.60 10.05 18.51
C GLY A 163 0.06 9.95 17.08
N ASP A 164 -0.33 11.08 16.50
CA ASP A 164 -1.05 11.11 15.22
C ASP A 164 -0.15 11.42 14.01
N ALA A 165 1.06 11.92 14.26
CA ALA A 165 1.99 12.32 13.20
C ALA A 165 3.02 11.22 12.93
N SER A 166 3.09 10.75 11.67
CA SER A 166 4.08 9.75 11.27
C SER A 166 5.51 10.28 11.41
N PRO A 167 6.40 9.60 12.16
CA PRO A 167 7.83 9.94 12.22
C PRO A 167 8.50 9.93 10.83
N LEU A 168 7.97 9.13 9.91
CA LEU A 168 8.43 8.99 8.52
C LEU A 168 8.19 10.24 7.66
N ASN A 169 7.43 11.23 8.15
CA ASN A 169 7.23 12.49 7.44
C ASN A 169 8.46 13.40 7.48
N SER A 170 9.35 13.21 8.45
CA SER A 170 10.63 13.94 8.54
C SER A 170 11.67 13.49 7.51
N ILE A 171 11.52 12.29 6.93
CA ILE A 171 12.51 11.68 6.06
C ILE A 171 12.23 12.05 4.61
N ASN A 172 13.10 12.90 4.04
CA ASN A 172 13.05 13.25 2.61
C ASN A 172 13.89 12.28 1.79
N ILE A 173 13.28 11.15 1.40
CA ILE A 173 13.95 10.12 0.59
C ILE A 173 14.46 10.66 -0.74
N HIS A 174 13.69 11.53 -1.42
CA HIS A 174 14.15 12.10 -2.70
C HIS A 174 15.47 12.87 -2.54
N SER A 175 15.55 13.75 -1.56
CA SER A 175 16.77 14.52 -1.27
C SER A 175 17.94 13.62 -0.86
N LEU A 176 17.69 12.56 -0.08
CA LEU A 176 18.73 11.59 0.29
C LEU A 176 19.27 10.85 -0.94
N LEU A 177 18.39 10.39 -1.83
CA LEU A 177 18.79 9.70 -3.05
C LEU A 177 19.59 10.61 -4.00
N LEU A 178 19.24 11.90 -4.09
CA LEU A 178 20.03 12.89 -4.83
C LEU A 178 21.41 13.11 -4.18
N LYS A 179 21.46 13.34 -2.86
CA LYS A 179 22.71 13.54 -2.13
C LYS A 179 23.68 12.36 -2.29
N ASN A 180 23.14 11.15 -2.30
CA ASN A 180 23.92 9.93 -2.49
C ASN A 180 24.22 9.63 -3.97
N LYS A 181 23.80 10.49 -4.89
CA LYS A 181 23.95 10.33 -6.35
C LYS A 181 23.34 9.02 -6.86
N CYS A 182 22.20 8.64 -6.29
CA CYS A 182 21.46 7.43 -6.68
C CYS A 182 20.50 7.67 -7.85
N LEU A 183 20.09 8.92 -8.10
CA LEU A 183 19.15 9.30 -9.16
C LEU A 183 19.85 10.07 -10.29
N ALA A 184 19.34 9.95 -11.50
CA ALA A 184 19.64 10.90 -12.57
C ALA A 184 19.00 12.26 -12.22
N ASN A 185 19.77 13.33 -12.34
CA ASN A 185 19.25 14.70 -12.29
C ASN A 185 18.27 14.97 -13.44
#